data_AF-A0A834Y7U4-F1
#
_entry.id   AF-A0A834Y7U4-F1
#
_cell.length_a   1.000
_cell.length_b   1.000
_cell.length_c   1.000
_cell.angle_alpha   90.00
_cell.angle_beta   90.00
_cell.angle_gamma   90.00
#
_symmetry.space_group_name_H-M   'P 1'
#
loop_
_entity.id
_entity.type
_entity.pdbx_description
1 polymer ?
#
loop_
_entity_poly.entity_id
_entity_poly.type
_entity_poly.pdbx_seq_one_letter_code
_entity_poly.pdbx_strand_id
1 'polypeptide(L)'
;MSTITSKWFGEDEKNVRALFTLAAKVSPTIIFVDEVDSMLGQRTRVGEHEAMRKIKNEFMTHWDGLLTKPGERILVLAATNRPFDLDEAIIRRFERRIMVGLPSMENRELILKTLLAKEKVEDGLDYKELASMTEGYSGSDLKNLCTTAAYRPVRELIQQERLKDLERKQRAEEGQNSGEASNTVEEGKEQNSGEASNTVEEGKEQNSGEASNTVEEGKEQNPGEASNTVEEGKEERVITLRPLNMEDLRQAKNQVAASFATEGSVMSELKQWNDLYGEGGSRKKQQLTYFL
;
A
#
# COMPACT_ATOMS: atom_id res chain seq x y z
N MET A 1 -6.45 -11.51 3.56
CA MET A 1 -7.76 -11.66 4.24
C MET A 1 -8.01 -13.14 4.46
N SER A 2 -8.43 -13.58 5.65
CA SER A 2 -8.44 -15.03 6.00
C SER A 2 -9.50 -15.41 7.06
N THR A 3 -10.55 -14.61 7.21
CA THR A 3 -11.44 -14.65 8.39
C THR A 3 -12.54 -15.72 8.34
N ILE A 4 -12.76 -16.36 7.18
CA ILE A 4 -13.81 -17.37 6.96
C ILE A 4 -13.22 -18.78 6.81
N THR A 5 -11.96 -18.89 6.39
CA THR A 5 -11.25 -20.15 6.17
C THR A 5 -10.53 -20.61 7.44
N SER A 6 -11.13 -21.52 8.20
CA SER A 6 -10.47 -22.14 9.35
C SER A 6 -9.50 -23.25 8.92
N LYS A 7 -8.70 -23.75 9.87
CA LYS A 7 -7.88 -24.96 9.66
C LYS A 7 -8.66 -26.25 9.99
N TRP A 8 -9.96 -26.15 10.32
CA TRP A 8 -10.79 -27.24 10.84
C TRP A 8 -11.96 -27.54 9.92
N PHE A 9 -11.97 -28.76 9.37
CA PHE A 9 -12.95 -29.19 8.38
C PHE A 9 -14.39 -29.10 8.90
N GLY A 10 -15.21 -28.24 8.28
CA GLY A 10 -16.64 -28.12 8.56
C GLY A 10 -17.04 -27.04 9.58
N GLU A 11 -16.12 -26.15 9.99
CA GLU A 11 -16.51 -24.88 10.64
C GLU A 11 -16.98 -23.86 9.61
N ASP A 12 -16.27 -23.73 8.48
CA ASP A 12 -16.52 -22.74 7.42
C ASP A 12 -17.95 -22.81 6.84
N GLU A 13 -18.50 -24.01 6.66
CA GLU A 13 -19.91 -24.23 6.24
C GLU A 13 -20.90 -23.65 7.27
N LYS A 14 -20.63 -23.87 8.57
CA LYS A 14 -21.44 -23.33 9.67
C LYS A 14 -21.30 -21.82 9.76
N ASN A 15 -20.11 -21.28 9.48
CA ASN A 15 -19.85 -19.85 9.46
C ASN A 15 -20.66 -19.15 8.35
N VAL A 16 -20.74 -19.72 7.15
CA VAL A 16 -21.62 -19.22 6.07
C VAL A 16 -23.09 -19.26 6.49
N ARG A 17 -23.57 -20.39 7.03
CA ARG A 17 -24.95 -20.50 7.53
C ARG A 17 -25.27 -19.50 8.63
N ALA A 18 -24.33 -19.30 9.57
CA ALA A 18 -24.45 -18.35 10.67
C ALA A 18 -24.47 -16.89 10.16
N LEU A 19 -23.65 -16.56 9.17
CA LEU A 19 -23.59 -15.24 8.53
C LEU A 19 -24.95 -14.86 7.92
N PHE A 20 -25.54 -15.73 7.09
CA PHE A 20 -26.86 -15.46 6.50
C PHE A 20 -27.99 -15.48 7.56
N THR A 21 -27.91 -16.37 8.56
CA THR A 21 -28.86 -16.38 9.69
C THR A 21 -28.81 -15.09 10.51
N LEU A 22 -27.61 -14.51 10.68
CA LEU A 22 -27.41 -13.23 11.36
C LEU A 22 -27.92 -12.07 10.49
N ALA A 23 -27.58 -12.04 9.20
CA ALA A 23 -28.04 -11.04 8.24
C ALA A 23 -29.58 -11.02 8.07
N ALA A 24 -30.25 -12.16 8.19
CA ALA A 24 -31.70 -12.22 8.25
C ALA A 24 -32.25 -11.57 9.55
N LYS A 25 -31.63 -11.87 10.70
CA LYS A 25 -32.05 -11.32 12.01
C LYS A 25 -31.82 -9.82 12.17
N VAL A 26 -30.78 -9.26 11.52
CA VAL A 26 -30.45 -7.81 11.59
C VAL A 26 -30.82 -7.06 10.31
N SER A 27 -31.72 -7.63 9.51
CA SER A 27 -32.19 -7.06 8.24
C SER A 27 -32.86 -5.69 8.43
N PRO A 28 -32.63 -4.69 7.56
CA PRO A 28 -31.92 -4.75 6.28
C PRO A 28 -30.39 -4.82 6.43
N THR A 29 -29.76 -5.77 5.72
CA THR A 29 -28.31 -6.03 5.82
C THR A 29 -27.64 -6.01 4.45
N ILE A 30 -26.42 -5.49 4.38
CA ILE A 30 -25.52 -5.63 3.23
C ILE A 30 -24.40 -6.59 3.62
N ILE A 31 -24.20 -7.64 2.83
CA ILE A 31 -23.04 -8.54 2.91
C ILE A 31 -22.08 -8.11 1.81
N PHE A 32 -20.86 -7.71 2.17
CA PHE A 32 -19.80 -7.39 1.21
C PHE A 32 -18.78 -8.52 1.15
N VAL A 33 -18.42 -8.95 -0.07
CA VAL A 33 -17.45 -10.01 -0.35
C VAL A 33 -16.37 -9.48 -1.29
N ASP A 34 -15.22 -9.11 -0.74
CA ASP A 34 -14.05 -8.72 -1.53
C ASP A 34 -13.32 -9.97 -2.08
N GLU A 35 -12.51 -9.79 -3.12
CA GLU A 35 -11.76 -10.84 -3.83
C GLU A 35 -12.60 -12.10 -4.11
N VAL A 36 -13.85 -11.92 -4.58
CA VAL A 36 -14.85 -13.01 -4.63
C VAL A 36 -14.46 -14.17 -5.58
N ASP A 37 -13.52 -13.96 -6.50
CA ASP A 37 -12.89 -15.00 -7.30
C ASP A 37 -12.10 -16.03 -6.48
N SER A 38 -11.56 -15.64 -5.32
CA SER A 38 -10.90 -16.57 -4.38
C SER A 38 -11.88 -17.59 -3.78
N MET A 39 -13.10 -17.16 -3.44
CA MET A 39 -14.12 -17.98 -2.78
C MET A 39 -15.08 -18.65 -3.79
N LEU A 40 -15.40 -18.00 -4.92
CA LEU A 40 -16.42 -18.43 -5.89
C LEU A 40 -15.84 -18.70 -7.30
N GLY A 41 -14.53 -18.90 -7.42
CA GLY A 41 -13.87 -19.19 -8.69
C GLY A 41 -14.27 -20.53 -9.36
N GLN A 42 -13.82 -20.74 -10.61
CA GLN A 42 -14.11 -21.92 -11.42
C GLN A 42 -13.72 -23.25 -10.75
N ARG A 43 -14.60 -24.25 -10.85
CA ARG A 43 -14.47 -25.59 -10.23
C ARG A 43 -13.38 -26.48 -10.85
N THR A 44 -12.81 -26.03 -11.97
CA THR A 44 -11.93 -26.81 -12.86
C THR A 44 -10.45 -26.73 -12.45
N ARG A 45 -10.08 -25.94 -11.44
CA ARG A 45 -8.72 -25.94 -10.89
C ARG A 45 -8.43 -27.32 -10.27
N VAL A 46 -7.57 -28.10 -10.92
CA VAL A 46 -7.08 -29.38 -10.40
C VAL A 46 -6.36 -29.12 -9.09
N GLY A 47 -6.85 -29.73 -8.00
CA GLY A 47 -6.44 -29.40 -6.62
C GLY A 47 -7.44 -28.55 -5.83
N GLU A 48 -8.59 -28.16 -6.39
CA GLU A 48 -9.68 -27.56 -5.61
C GLU A 48 -10.13 -28.50 -4.50
N HIS A 49 -9.98 -28.03 -3.26
CA HIS A 49 -10.27 -28.79 -2.06
C HIS A 49 -11.78 -28.98 -1.85
N GLU A 50 -12.22 -30.19 -1.44
CA GLU A 50 -13.66 -30.49 -1.30
C GLU A 50 -14.40 -29.55 -0.35
N ALA A 51 -13.74 -29.08 0.73
CA ALA A 51 -14.32 -28.10 1.65
C ALA A 51 -14.72 -26.81 0.93
N MET A 52 -13.88 -26.30 0.00
CA MET A 52 -14.19 -25.10 -0.78
C MET A 52 -15.44 -25.30 -1.66
N ARG A 53 -15.65 -26.51 -2.21
CA ARG A 53 -16.88 -26.84 -2.95
C ARG A 53 -18.12 -26.85 -2.06
N LYS A 54 -18.00 -27.31 -0.82
CA LYS A 54 -19.11 -27.29 0.15
C LYS A 54 -19.43 -25.88 0.62
N ILE A 55 -18.42 -25.07 0.94
CA ILE A 55 -18.55 -23.63 1.26
C ILE A 55 -19.24 -22.87 0.12
N LYS A 56 -18.81 -23.10 -1.13
CA LYS A 56 -19.47 -22.58 -2.34
C LYS A 56 -20.94 -22.99 -2.37
N ASN A 57 -21.25 -24.28 -2.28
CA ASN A 57 -22.63 -24.76 -2.37
C ASN A 57 -23.53 -24.16 -1.27
N GLU A 58 -23.07 -24.15 0.00
CA GLU A 58 -23.80 -23.55 1.12
C GLU A 58 -24.06 -22.04 0.89
N PHE A 59 -23.05 -21.28 0.47
CA PHE A 59 -23.20 -19.85 0.15
C PHE A 59 -24.25 -19.62 -0.94
N MET A 60 -24.19 -20.42 -2.01
CA MET A 60 -25.12 -20.34 -3.15
C MET A 60 -26.55 -20.77 -2.82
N THR A 61 -26.76 -21.54 -1.75
CA THR A 61 -28.07 -21.98 -1.23
C THR A 61 -28.72 -20.97 -0.26
N HIS A 62 -27.95 -20.12 0.43
CA HIS A 62 -28.52 -19.00 1.19
C HIS A 62 -28.69 -17.74 0.33
N TRP A 63 -27.83 -17.55 -0.68
CA TRP A 63 -27.89 -16.37 -1.56
C TRP A 63 -28.99 -16.44 -2.64
N ASP A 64 -29.50 -17.63 -3.00
CA ASP A 64 -30.61 -17.73 -3.98
C ASP A 64 -31.97 -17.23 -3.45
N GLY A 65 -32.07 -16.91 -2.16
CA GLY A 65 -33.25 -16.31 -1.54
C GLY A 65 -34.41 -17.26 -1.28
N LEU A 66 -34.31 -18.55 -1.63
CA LEU A 66 -35.40 -19.53 -1.44
C LEU A 66 -35.73 -19.78 0.05
N LEU A 67 -34.78 -19.48 0.94
CA LEU A 67 -34.91 -19.59 2.40
C LEU A 67 -35.27 -18.25 3.08
N THR A 68 -35.34 -17.15 2.32
CA THR A 68 -35.56 -15.78 2.83
C THR A 68 -37.04 -15.49 3.03
N LYS A 69 -37.42 -14.96 4.20
CA LYS A 69 -38.83 -14.71 4.52
C LYS A 69 -39.35 -13.43 3.86
N PRO A 70 -40.67 -13.32 3.58
CA PRO A 70 -41.28 -12.08 3.13
C PRO A 70 -40.99 -10.90 4.10
N GLY A 71 -40.17 -9.95 3.66
CA GLY A 71 -39.73 -8.79 4.45
C GLY A 71 -38.25 -8.80 4.83
N GLU A 72 -37.57 -9.95 4.80
CA GLU A 72 -36.11 -10.01 4.96
C GLU A 72 -35.43 -9.46 3.71
N ARG A 73 -34.68 -8.37 3.87
CA ARG A 73 -33.87 -7.73 2.82
C ARG A 73 -32.39 -7.94 3.13
N ILE A 74 -31.72 -8.74 2.30
CA ILE A 74 -30.27 -8.95 2.34
C ILE A 74 -29.74 -8.61 0.95
N LEU A 75 -28.76 -7.71 0.86
CA LEU A 75 -28.07 -7.38 -0.39
C LEU A 75 -26.65 -7.95 -0.34
N VAL A 76 -26.30 -8.79 -1.31
CA VAL A 76 -24.91 -9.24 -1.51
C VAL A 76 -24.23 -8.31 -2.51
N LEU A 77 -23.19 -7.62 -2.07
CA LEU A 77 -22.25 -6.88 -2.90
C LEU A 77 -20.93 -7.65 -2.96
N ALA A 78 -20.29 -7.67 -4.13
CA ALA A 78 -19.00 -8.35 -4.27
C ALA A 78 -18.05 -7.58 -5.19
N ALA A 79 -16.76 -7.72 -4.95
CA ALA A 79 -15.68 -7.14 -5.74
C ALA A 79 -14.70 -8.22 -6.21
N THR A 80 -14.15 -8.05 -7.41
CA THR A 80 -13.12 -8.93 -7.99
C THR A 80 -12.32 -8.16 -9.04
N ASN A 81 -11.02 -8.45 -9.11
CA ASN A 81 -10.14 -8.01 -10.19
C ASN A 81 -10.00 -9.05 -11.32
N ARG A 82 -10.67 -10.21 -11.19
CA ARG A 82 -10.57 -11.37 -12.08
C ARG A 82 -11.95 -11.97 -12.40
N PRO A 83 -12.85 -11.22 -13.04
CA PRO A 83 -14.21 -11.69 -13.31
C PRO A 83 -14.28 -12.87 -14.32
N PHE A 84 -13.17 -13.18 -14.98
CA PHE A 84 -12.96 -14.39 -15.80
C PHE A 84 -12.69 -15.65 -14.95
N ASP A 85 -12.11 -15.53 -13.75
CA ASP A 85 -11.82 -16.67 -12.86
C ASP A 85 -13.09 -17.21 -12.17
N LEU A 86 -14.25 -16.56 -12.32
CA LEU A 86 -15.54 -16.94 -11.72
C LEU A 86 -16.27 -18.09 -12.46
N ASP A 87 -17.00 -18.91 -11.70
CA ASP A 87 -17.93 -19.91 -12.25
C ASP A 87 -19.19 -19.22 -12.84
N GLU A 88 -19.66 -19.65 -14.02
CA GLU A 88 -20.83 -19.07 -14.69
C GLU A 88 -22.10 -19.15 -13.83
N ALA A 89 -22.22 -20.16 -12.96
CA ALA A 89 -23.33 -20.28 -12.00
C ALA A 89 -23.37 -19.16 -10.94
N ILE A 90 -22.23 -18.47 -10.74
CA ILE A 90 -22.07 -17.29 -9.88
C ILE A 90 -22.41 -16.03 -10.68
N ILE A 91 -21.82 -15.88 -11.86
CA ILE A 91 -22.04 -14.73 -12.76
C ILE A 91 -23.53 -14.56 -13.06
N ARG A 92 -24.26 -15.67 -13.26
CA ARG A 92 -25.72 -15.68 -13.48
C ARG A 92 -26.55 -15.18 -12.29
N ARG A 93 -26.08 -15.30 -11.03
CA ARG A 93 -26.78 -14.80 -9.83
C ARG A 93 -26.48 -13.33 -9.50
N PHE A 94 -25.34 -12.80 -9.92
CA PHE A 94 -25.10 -11.35 -9.86
C PHE A 94 -25.92 -10.64 -10.95
N GLU A 95 -27.17 -10.27 -10.66
CA GLU A 95 -28.06 -9.60 -11.63
C GLU A 95 -27.50 -8.26 -12.15
N ARG A 96 -26.88 -7.49 -11.25
CA ARG A 96 -26.27 -6.19 -11.48
C ARG A 96 -24.75 -6.37 -11.47
N ARG A 97 -24.08 -6.06 -12.58
CA ARG A 97 -22.62 -6.21 -12.75
C ARG A 97 -22.07 -4.93 -13.38
N ILE A 98 -21.31 -4.16 -12.61
CA ILE A 98 -20.83 -2.82 -12.96
C ILE A 98 -19.30 -2.88 -13.08
N MET A 99 -18.76 -2.52 -14.24
CA MET A 99 -17.32 -2.37 -14.41
C MET A 99 -16.85 -1.05 -13.80
N VAL A 100 -15.95 -1.12 -12.81
CA VAL A 100 -15.25 0.05 -12.27
C VAL A 100 -13.96 0.25 -13.07
N GLY A 101 -13.94 1.26 -13.93
CA GLY A 101 -12.77 1.63 -14.73
C GLY A 101 -11.82 2.59 -14.00
N LEU A 102 -10.70 2.93 -14.67
CA LEU A 102 -9.80 4.00 -14.24
C LEU A 102 -10.52 5.37 -14.25
N PRO A 103 -10.19 6.29 -13.33
CA PRO A 103 -10.86 7.59 -13.20
C PRO A 103 -10.63 8.52 -14.41
N SER A 104 -11.71 9.17 -14.86
CA SER A 104 -11.68 10.29 -15.81
C SER A 104 -10.89 11.49 -15.26
N MET A 105 -10.49 12.44 -16.12
CA MET A 105 -9.76 13.64 -15.67
C MET A 105 -10.49 14.39 -14.54
N GLU A 106 -11.81 14.58 -14.67
CA GLU A 106 -12.66 15.22 -13.64
C GLU A 106 -12.67 14.42 -12.33
N ASN A 107 -12.77 13.08 -12.41
CA ASN A 107 -12.72 12.22 -11.23
C ASN A 107 -11.32 12.23 -10.59
N ARG A 108 -10.23 12.30 -11.37
CA ARG A 108 -8.87 12.46 -10.85
C ARG A 108 -8.70 13.79 -10.13
N GLU A 109 -9.23 14.88 -10.68
CA GLU A 109 -9.23 16.20 -10.04
C GLU A 109 -9.97 16.17 -8.69
N LEU A 110 -11.15 15.54 -8.64
CA LEU A 110 -11.94 15.39 -7.42
C LEU A 110 -11.24 14.49 -6.37
N ILE A 111 -10.61 13.39 -6.80
CA ILE A 111 -9.81 12.51 -5.93
C ILE A 111 -8.60 13.26 -5.36
N LEU A 112 -7.84 13.97 -6.20
CA LEU A 112 -6.68 14.77 -5.78
C LEU A 112 -7.07 15.87 -4.78
N LYS A 113 -8.17 16.60 -5.04
CA LYS A 113 -8.74 17.57 -4.08
C LYS A 113 -9.11 16.90 -2.75
N THR A 114 -9.76 15.73 -2.79
CA THR A 114 -10.18 15.00 -1.58
C THR A 114 -8.99 14.45 -0.77
N LEU A 115 -7.92 14.02 -1.45
CA LEU A 115 -6.68 13.55 -0.82
C LEU A 115 -5.90 14.70 -0.18
N LEU A 116 -5.73 15.80 -0.90
CA LEU A 116 -4.93 16.95 -0.46
C LEU A 116 -5.68 17.91 0.49
N ALA A 117 -7.00 17.80 0.62
CA ALA A 117 -7.79 18.62 1.56
C ALA A 117 -7.44 18.44 3.06
N LYS A 118 -6.58 17.48 3.40
CA LYS A 118 -6.02 17.30 4.76
C LYS A 118 -4.60 17.81 4.91
N GLU A 119 -3.93 18.13 3.81
CA GLU A 119 -2.53 18.54 3.77
C GLU A 119 -2.41 20.07 3.66
N LYS A 120 -1.26 20.61 4.07
CA LYS A 120 -0.93 22.02 3.86
C LYS A 120 -0.42 22.22 2.43
N VAL A 121 -1.33 22.49 1.50
CA VAL A 121 -0.99 22.88 0.11
C VAL A 121 -0.75 24.38 -0.01
N GLU A 122 -0.05 24.78 -1.08
CA GLU A 122 0.13 26.17 -1.49
C GLU A 122 -1.16 26.77 -2.10
N ASP A 123 -1.43 28.05 -1.78
CA ASP A 123 -2.60 28.78 -2.29
C ASP A 123 -2.53 28.95 -3.82
N GLY A 124 -3.44 28.30 -4.55
CA GLY A 124 -3.53 28.37 -6.01
C GLY A 124 -3.04 27.13 -6.77
N LEU A 125 -2.76 26.01 -6.09
CA LEU A 125 -2.38 24.74 -6.73
C LEU A 125 -3.37 24.29 -7.83
N ASP A 126 -2.88 24.10 -9.07
CA ASP A 126 -3.72 23.67 -10.19
C ASP A 126 -3.95 22.14 -10.21
N TYR A 127 -5.03 21.72 -9.56
CA TYR A 127 -5.53 20.35 -9.58
C TYR A 127 -5.87 19.82 -10.98
N LYS A 128 -6.17 20.68 -11.96
CA LYS A 128 -6.51 20.30 -13.33
C LYS A 128 -5.26 19.99 -14.14
N GLU A 129 -4.17 20.75 -13.95
CA GLU A 129 -2.85 20.37 -14.48
C GLU A 129 -2.44 18.99 -13.92
N LEU A 130 -2.55 18.79 -12.59
CA LEU A 130 -2.25 17.50 -11.95
C LEU A 130 -3.12 16.35 -12.51
N ALA A 131 -4.43 16.56 -12.69
CA ALA A 131 -5.34 15.57 -13.25
C ALA A 131 -5.02 15.24 -14.72
N SER A 132 -4.52 16.20 -15.49
CA SER A 132 -4.01 15.98 -16.85
C SER A 132 -2.68 15.23 -16.85
N MET A 133 -1.77 15.56 -15.93
CA MET A 133 -0.47 14.89 -15.79
C MET A 133 -0.56 13.43 -15.28
N THR A 134 -1.66 13.03 -14.63
CA THR A 134 -1.85 11.71 -13.99
C THR A 134 -2.76 10.78 -14.79
N GLU A 135 -2.70 10.84 -16.12
CA GLU A 135 -3.45 9.90 -16.96
C GLU A 135 -3.03 8.43 -16.73
N GLY A 136 -4.03 7.54 -16.69
CA GLY A 136 -3.85 6.12 -16.38
C GLY A 136 -3.76 5.77 -14.89
N TYR A 137 -3.65 6.74 -13.99
CA TYR A 137 -3.44 6.49 -12.56
C TYR A 137 -4.73 5.98 -11.90
N SER A 138 -4.60 4.92 -11.11
CA SER A 138 -5.66 4.46 -10.20
C SER A 138 -5.78 5.38 -8.98
N GLY A 139 -6.85 5.25 -8.20
CA GLY A 139 -7.00 5.98 -6.93
C GLY A 139 -5.87 5.69 -5.93
N SER A 140 -5.28 4.49 -5.98
CA SER A 140 -4.11 4.11 -5.19
C SER A 140 -2.85 4.82 -5.67
N ASP A 141 -2.65 4.96 -6.99
CA ASP A 141 -1.49 5.67 -7.55
C ASP A 141 -1.55 7.16 -7.24
N LEU A 142 -2.74 7.77 -7.33
CA LEU A 142 -2.98 9.17 -6.94
C LEU A 142 -2.70 9.41 -5.45
N LYS A 143 -3.08 8.45 -4.59
CA LYS A 143 -2.73 8.49 -3.16
C LYS A 143 -1.22 8.39 -2.96
N ASN A 144 -0.57 7.43 -3.61
CA ASN A 144 0.89 7.24 -3.52
C ASN A 144 1.68 8.44 -4.06
N LEU A 145 1.16 9.12 -5.09
CA LEU A 145 1.69 10.39 -5.61
C LEU A 145 1.64 11.48 -4.54
N CYS A 146 0.46 11.73 -3.95
CA CYS A 146 0.29 12.74 -2.90
C CYS A 146 1.16 12.42 -1.66
N THR A 147 1.23 11.16 -1.25
CA THR A 147 2.07 10.71 -0.13
C THR A 147 3.57 10.89 -0.42
N THR A 148 4.04 10.52 -1.61
CA THR A 148 5.44 10.75 -2.03
C THR A 148 5.79 12.24 -2.03
N ALA A 149 4.87 13.09 -2.49
CA ALA A 149 5.05 14.54 -2.48
C ALA A 149 5.09 15.09 -1.03
N ALA A 150 4.17 14.69 -0.16
CA ALA A 150 4.11 15.12 1.24
C ALA A 150 5.35 14.73 2.07
N TYR A 151 6.02 13.60 1.74
CA TYR A 151 7.29 13.23 2.37
C TYR A 151 8.47 14.15 2.01
N ARG A 152 8.37 14.98 0.96
CA ARG A 152 9.49 15.82 0.50
C ARG A 152 9.80 17.01 1.44
N PRO A 153 8.82 17.85 1.86
CA PRO A 153 9.03 18.83 2.93
C PRO A 153 9.65 18.24 4.20
N VAL A 154 9.27 17.00 4.55
CA VAL A 154 9.82 16.29 5.73
C VAL A 154 11.30 15.91 5.52
N ARG A 155 11.65 15.36 4.35
CA ARG A 155 13.05 15.03 4.01
C ARG A 155 13.94 16.28 4.01
N GLU A 156 13.45 17.38 3.44
CA GLU A 156 14.17 18.66 3.39
C GLU A 156 14.42 19.23 4.78
N LEU A 157 13.44 19.14 5.70
CA LEU A 157 13.61 19.58 7.08
C LEU A 157 14.65 18.73 7.84
N ILE A 158 14.56 17.39 7.75
CA ILE A 158 15.55 16.48 8.36
C ILE A 158 16.96 16.75 7.83
N GLN A 159 17.09 17.05 6.53
CA GLN A 159 18.38 17.42 5.93
C GLN A 159 18.91 18.76 6.45
N GLN A 160 18.04 19.77 6.64
CA GLN A 160 18.44 21.05 7.23
C GLN A 160 18.85 20.93 8.70
N GLU A 161 18.16 20.11 9.51
CA GLU A 161 18.56 19.88 10.91
C GLU A 161 19.92 19.17 10.97
N ARG A 162 20.12 18.12 10.16
CA ARG A 162 21.41 17.43 10.05
C ARG A 162 22.56 18.35 9.62
N LEU A 163 22.30 19.31 8.73
CA LEU A 163 23.30 20.32 8.32
C LEU A 163 23.61 21.29 9.48
N LYS A 164 22.59 21.81 10.16
CA LYS A 164 22.77 22.71 11.33
C LYS A 164 23.57 22.03 12.45
N ASP A 165 23.38 20.73 12.67
CA ASP A 165 24.13 19.97 13.68
C ASP A 165 25.56 19.61 13.24
N LEU A 166 25.86 19.59 11.93
CA LEU A 166 27.23 19.52 11.42
C LEU A 166 27.93 20.88 11.57
N GLU A 167 27.28 21.98 11.19
CA GLU A 167 27.81 23.34 11.39
C GLU A 167 28.10 23.65 12.87
N ARG A 168 27.24 23.18 13.79
CA ARG A 168 27.45 23.31 15.24
C ARG A 168 28.69 22.58 15.74
N LYS A 169 28.97 21.38 15.21
CA LYS A 169 30.17 20.61 15.56
C LYS A 169 31.43 21.28 15.03
N GLN A 170 31.43 21.69 13.77
CA GLN A 170 32.54 22.43 13.16
C GLN A 170 32.88 23.71 13.94
N ARG A 171 31.87 24.51 14.34
CA ARG A 171 32.11 25.71 15.18
C ARG A 171 32.61 25.40 16.59
N ALA A 172 32.30 24.23 17.15
CA ALA A 172 32.83 23.81 18.44
C ALA A 172 34.31 23.37 18.32
N GLU A 173 34.65 22.67 17.24
CA GLU A 173 36.01 22.23 16.90
C GLU A 173 36.91 23.44 16.57
N GLU A 174 36.42 24.39 15.76
CA GLU A 174 37.09 25.68 15.48
C GLU A 174 37.29 26.52 16.74
N GLY A 175 36.27 26.57 17.61
CA GLY A 175 36.34 27.27 18.90
C GLY A 175 37.44 26.73 19.80
N GLN A 176 37.61 25.40 19.86
CA GLN A 176 38.67 24.77 20.65
C GLN A 176 40.07 25.01 20.07
N ASN A 177 40.25 24.89 18.75
CA ASN A 177 41.53 25.18 18.08
C ASN A 177 41.99 26.65 18.25
N SER A 178 41.09 27.59 18.56
CA SER A 178 41.47 28.98 18.84
C SER A 178 42.13 29.20 20.21
N GLY A 179 42.09 28.21 21.11
CA GLY A 179 42.54 28.33 22.50
C GLY A 179 44.02 28.03 22.78
N GLU A 180 44.71 27.26 21.93
CA GLU A 180 46.08 26.78 22.21
C GLU A 180 47.19 27.54 21.45
N ALA A 181 46.84 28.58 20.69
CA ALA A 181 47.75 29.32 19.81
C ALA A 181 48.64 30.37 20.53
N SER A 182 49.09 30.13 21.78
CA SER A 182 50.00 31.06 22.48
C SER A 182 50.91 30.42 23.54
N ASN A 183 51.87 29.58 23.14
CA ASN A 183 53.26 29.59 23.63
C ASN A 183 54.10 28.40 23.11
N THR A 184 55.00 28.65 22.15
CA THR A 184 56.45 28.31 22.20
C THR A 184 57.13 28.67 20.88
N VAL A 185 58.42 29.03 20.95
CA VAL A 185 59.30 29.35 19.80
C VAL A 185 60.70 28.82 20.14
N GLU A 186 61.39 28.29 19.12
CA GLU A 186 62.84 27.94 19.09
C GLU A 186 63.31 26.77 20.00
N GLU A 187 64.26 25.90 19.63
CA GLU A 187 65.05 25.65 18.40
C GLU A 187 65.00 24.12 18.08
N GLY A 188 65.43 23.54 16.94
CA GLY A 188 66.00 24.01 15.68
C GLY A 188 66.72 22.85 14.94
N LYS A 189 66.96 22.98 13.61
CA LYS A 189 67.86 22.16 12.72
C LYS A 189 67.67 20.61 12.67
N GLU A 190 67.96 19.90 11.58
CA GLU A 190 68.75 20.19 10.36
C GLU A 190 68.22 19.44 9.11
N GLN A 191 68.95 19.49 7.99
CA GLN A 191 68.65 18.84 6.68
C GLN A 191 69.69 17.72 6.39
N ASN A 192 69.66 16.87 5.35
CA ASN A 192 68.83 16.61 4.15
C ASN A 192 69.14 15.14 3.70
N SER A 193 68.69 14.49 2.60
CA SER A 193 67.80 14.76 1.45
C SER A 193 67.51 13.44 0.70
N GLY A 194 66.31 13.26 0.13
CA GLY A 194 66.02 12.28 -0.93
C GLY A 194 65.78 10.82 -0.50
N GLU A 195 65.21 9.94 -1.34
CA GLU A 195 64.52 10.18 -2.63
C GLU A 195 63.48 9.06 -2.89
N ALA A 196 62.59 9.24 -3.86
CA ALA A 196 61.38 8.42 -4.01
C ALA A 196 61.55 7.12 -4.83
N SER A 197 60.79 6.08 -4.48
CA SER A 197 60.52 4.95 -5.37
C SER A 197 59.16 4.29 -5.08
N ASN A 198 58.37 4.06 -6.13
CA ASN A 198 57.20 3.17 -6.12
C ASN A 198 57.63 1.75 -6.49
N THR A 199 57.03 0.74 -5.87
CA THR A 199 56.92 -0.61 -6.44
C THR A 199 55.62 -1.30 -5.99
N VAL A 200 55.25 -2.37 -6.70
CA VAL A 200 53.96 -3.07 -6.63
C VAL A 200 54.20 -4.54 -6.29
N GLU A 201 53.29 -5.18 -5.55
CA GLU A 201 52.82 -6.59 -5.61
C GLU A 201 51.85 -6.81 -4.41
N GLU A 202 50.62 -7.30 -4.56
CA GLU A 202 50.08 -8.62 -5.00
C GLU A 202 50.00 -9.71 -3.90
N GLY A 203 48.92 -10.50 -3.92
CA GLY A 203 48.57 -11.57 -2.95
C GLY A 203 47.28 -11.25 -2.17
N LYS A 204 46.06 -11.71 -2.54
CA LYS A 204 45.48 -13.08 -2.64
C LYS A 204 45.35 -13.87 -1.33
N GLU A 205 44.11 -13.94 -0.82
CA GLU A 205 43.35 -15.13 -0.36
C GLU A 205 41.92 -14.61 -0.01
N GLN A 206 40.76 -15.21 -0.34
CA GLN A 206 40.26 -16.59 -0.53
C GLN A 206 40.01 -17.40 0.76
N ASN A 207 38.87 -17.13 1.41
CA ASN A 207 37.84 -18.10 1.88
C ASN A 207 36.82 -17.40 2.81
N SER A 208 35.66 -17.92 3.23
CA SER A 208 34.67 -18.95 2.82
C SER A 208 34.01 -19.47 4.12
N GLY A 209 32.72 -19.81 4.10
CA GLY A 209 31.96 -20.22 5.30
C GLY A 209 31.18 -19.04 5.87
N GLU A 210 29.84 -19.07 6.00
CA GLU A 210 28.99 -20.02 6.76
C GLU A 210 29.16 -19.92 8.28
N ALA A 211 28.24 -19.20 8.92
CA ALA A 211 27.61 -19.63 10.17
C ALA A 211 26.30 -18.84 10.41
N SER A 212 25.17 -19.55 10.40
CA SER A 212 23.95 -19.07 11.05
C SER A 212 24.09 -19.17 12.56
N ASN A 213 23.46 -18.27 13.33
CA ASN A 213 22.84 -18.69 14.59
C ASN A 213 21.76 -17.73 15.09
N THR A 214 20.57 -18.29 15.28
CA THR A 214 19.51 -17.77 16.15
C THR A 214 19.76 -18.23 17.59
N VAL A 215 19.55 -17.37 18.58
CA VAL A 215 19.34 -17.77 19.98
C VAL A 215 18.19 -16.94 20.54
N GLU A 216 17.36 -17.57 21.38
CA GLU A 216 16.10 -17.04 21.89
C GLU A 216 16.21 -16.36 23.27
N GLU A 217 15.09 -15.77 23.65
CA GLU A 217 14.63 -15.27 24.96
C GLU A 217 15.49 -15.46 26.23
N GLY A 218 15.57 -14.37 27.01
CA GLY A 218 15.89 -14.38 28.45
C GLY A 218 15.04 -13.33 29.17
N LYS A 219 14.42 -13.69 30.31
CA LYS A 219 13.36 -12.91 30.97
C LYS A 219 13.77 -12.29 32.31
N GLU A 220 13.12 -11.17 32.62
CA GLU A 220 12.77 -10.65 33.96
C GLU A 220 13.88 -10.45 35.03
N GLN A 221 14.18 -9.17 35.29
CA GLN A 221 14.03 -8.59 36.65
C GLN A 221 14.00 -7.05 36.66
N ASN A 222 13.42 -6.49 37.73
CA ASN A 222 13.07 -5.08 37.93
C ASN A 222 12.68 -4.89 39.42
N PRO A 223 12.65 -3.68 40.03
CA PRO A 223 13.34 -2.41 39.71
C PRO A 223 14.37 -2.02 40.80
N GLY A 224 15.16 -0.97 40.56
CA GLY A 224 15.77 -0.20 41.65
C GLY A 224 17.12 0.48 41.37
N GLU A 225 17.10 1.73 40.91
CA GLU A 225 17.57 2.89 41.71
C GLU A 225 17.39 4.18 40.87
N ALA A 226 16.77 5.20 41.47
CA ALA A 226 16.59 6.49 40.81
C ALA A 226 17.76 7.42 41.17
N SER A 227 18.62 7.70 40.20
CA SER A 227 19.56 8.83 40.26
C SER A 227 19.10 9.92 39.31
N ASN A 228 18.98 11.15 39.81
CA ASN A 228 18.47 12.28 39.04
C ASN A 228 19.53 12.79 38.05
N THR A 229 19.43 12.40 36.78
CA THR A 229 19.93 13.26 35.68
C THR A 229 18.89 14.33 35.40
N VAL A 230 19.32 15.59 35.34
CA VAL A 230 18.43 16.72 35.06
C VAL A 230 17.98 16.65 33.60
N GLU A 231 16.68 16.47 33.37
CA GLU A 231 16.11 16.70 32.04
C GLU A 231 16.14 18.21 31.74
N GLU A 232 17.16 18.65 31.01
CA GLU A 232 17.11 19.95 30.34
C GLU A 232 15.89 19.97 29.41
N GLY A 233 15.02 20.96 29.61
CA GLY A 233 13.70 20.99 29.01
C GLY A 233 13.75 20.91 27.49
N LYS A 234 13.31 19.78 26.94
CA LYS A 234 12.92 19.70 25.52
C LYS A 234 11.65 20.53 25.33
N GLU A 235 11.84 21.81 25.03
CA GLU A 235 10.80 22.62 24.40
C GLU A 235 10.22 21.83 23.22
N GLU A 236 8.91 21.65 23.17
CA GLU A 236 8.23 21.06 22.03
C GLU A 236 8.33 22.02 20.84
N ARG A 237 9.46 21.96 20.12
CA ARG A 237 9.69 22.74 18.91
C ARG A 237 8.65 22.34 17.88
N VAL A 238 7.67 23.21 17.68
CA VAL A 238 6.60 23.02 16.70
C VAL A 238 7.23 22.99 15.30
N ILE A 239 7.41 21.78 14.76
CA ILE A 239 8.06 21.55 13.46
C ILE A 239 7.15 22.10 12.35
N THR A 240 7.45 23.31 11.89
CA THR A 240 6.72 23.99 10.81
C THR A 240 7.23 23.56 9.44
N LEU A 241 6.67 22.45 8.94
CA LEU A 241 6.84 22.04 7.54
C LEU A 241 6.33 23.14 6.59
N ARG A 242 7.09 23.39 5.51
CA ARG A 242 6.64 24.23 4.39
C ARG A 242 5.40 23.60 3.71
N PRO A 243 4.52 24.41 3.08
CA PRO A 243 3.44 23.86 2.28
C PRO A 243 3.95 23.04 1.09
N LEU A 244 3.09 22.13 0.63
CA LEU A 244 3.27 21.33 -0.56
C LEU A 244 2.99 22.17 -1.81
N ASN A 245 3.96 22.23 -2.72
CA ASN A 245 3.86 23.02 -3.95
C ASN A 245 3.71 22.12 -5.20
N MET A 246 3.49 22.75 -6.35
CA MET A 246 3.32 22.04 -7.62
C MET A 246 4.57 21.26 -8.05
N GLU A 247 5.77 21.73 -7.69
CA GLU A 247 7.04 21.09 -8.05
C GLU A 247 7.29 19.81 -7.24
N ASP A 248 6.79 19.71 -6.01
CA ASP A 248 6.80 18.46 -5.23
C ASP A 248 5.98 17.37 -5.89
N LEU A 249 4.80 17.74 -6.40
CA LEU A 249 3.90 16.82 -7.09
C LEU A 249 4.44 16.41 -8.47
N ARG A 250 5.09 17.33 -9.20
CA ARG A 250 5.82 17.02 -10.43
C ARG A 250 7.01 16.07 -10.19
N GLN A 251 7.80 16.28 -9.13
CA GLN A 251 8.92 15.39 -8.80
C GLN A 251 8.46 14.06 -8.18
N ALA A 252 7.32 14.02 -7.49
CA ALA A 252 6.69 12.77 -7.05
C ALA A 252 6.17 11.94 -8.23
N LYS A 253 5.63 12.58 -9.29
CA LYS A 253 5.23 11.90 -10.53
C LYS A 253 6.39 11.14 -11.18
N ASN A 254 7.60 11.69 -11.13
CA ASN A 254 8.80 11.03 -11.66
C ASN A 254 9.25 9.82 -10.82
N GLN A 255 8.67 9.61 -9.63
CA GLN A 255 8.96 8.48 -8.73
C GLN A 255 7.81 7.46 -8.67
N VAL A 256 6.57 7.88 -8.93
CA VAL A 256 5.37 7.04 -8.86
C VAL A 256 4.85 6.76 -10.27
N ALA A 257 5.12 5.56 -10.80
CA ALA A 257 4.49 5.09 -12.04
C ALA A 257 3.03 4.66 -11.79
N ALA A 258 2.21 4.67 -12.85
CA ALA A 258 0.87 4.08 -12.81
C ALA A 258 0.97 2.56 -12.63
N SER A 259 0.17 1.96 -11.74
CA SER A 259 0.19 0.51 -11.49
C SER A 259 -0.58 -0.30 -12.54
N PHE A 260 -1.28 0.36 -13.47
CA PHE A 260 -2.09 -0.29 -14.49
C PHE A 260 -1.83 0.29 -15.89
N ALA A 261 -1.58 -0.58 -16.87
CA ALA A 261 -1.45 -0.18 -18.27
C ALA A 261 -2.84 -0.03 -18.90
N THR A 262 -3.19 1.18 -19.34
CA THR A 262 -4.45 1.50 -20.04
C THR A 262 -4.67 0.70 -21.32
N GLU A 263 -3.57 0.34 -22.00
CA GLU A 263 -3.53 -0.48 -23.21
C GLU A 263 -3.12 -1.95 -22.93
N GLY A 264 -2.97 -2.33 -21.67
CA GLY A 264 -2.60 -3.68 -21.27
C GLY A 264 -3.71 -4.71 -21.57
N SER A 265 -3.32 -5.98 -21.79
CA SER A 265 -4.26 -7.06 -22.13
C SER A 265 -5.40 -7.16 -21.12
N VAL A 266 -5.09 -7.07 -19.82
CA VAL A 266 -6.05 -7.10 -18.71
C VAL A 266 -7.15 -6.04 -18.87
N MET A 267 -6.82 -4.83 -19.34
CA MET A 267 -7.84 -3.78 -19.56
C MET A 267 -8.73 -4.09 -20.77
N SER A 268 -8.17 -4.74 -21.79
CA SER A 268 -8.91 -5.22 -22.96
C SER A 268 -9.86 -6.37 -22.60
N GLU A 269 -9.34 -7.36 -21.86
CA GLU A 269 -10.09 -8.52 -21.34
C GLU A 269 -11.24 -8.09 -20.42
N LEU A 270 -11.00 -7.12 -19.52
CA LEU A 270 -12.04 -6.55 -18.65
C LEU A 270 -13.14 -5.81 -19.44
N LYS A 271 -12.78 -5.03 -20.47
CA LYS A 271 -13.75 -4.39 -21.37
C LYS A 271 -14.57 -5.44 -22.12
N GLN A 272 -13.92 -6.42 -22.73
CA GLN A 272 -14.58 -7.51 -23.46
C GLN A 272 -15.53 -8.33 -22.55
N TRP A 273 -15.13 -8.58 -21.31
CA TRP A 273 -16.00 -9.22 -20.32
C TRP A 273 -17.22 -8.35 -19.98
N ASN A 274 -17.03 -7.04 -19.79
CA ASN A 274 -18.12 -6.10 -19.56
C ASN A 274 -19.10 -6.02 -20.75
N ASP A 275 -18.62 -6.06 -21.98
CA ASP A 275 -19.49 -6.01 -23.17
C ASP A 275 -20.35 -7.28 -23.33
N LEU A 276 -19.90 -8.41 -22.76
CA LEU A 276 -20.61 -9.68 -22.72
C LEU A 276 -21.55 -9.82 -21.50
N TYR A 277 -21.12 -9.37 -20.32
CA TYR A 277 -21.77 -9.65 -19.04
C TYR A 277 -22.19 -8.41 -18.23
N GLY A 278 -21.65 -7.22 -18.49
CA GLY A 278 -21.90 -6.00 -17.73
C GLY A 278 -23.31 -5.42 -17.89
N GLU A 279 -23.55 -4.29 -17.23
CA GLU A 279 -24.84 -3.60 -17.25
C GLU A 279 -25.16 -3.03 -18.65
N GLY A 280 -25.88 -3.83 -19.44
CA GLY A 280 -26.22 -3.50 -20.85
C GLY A 280 -25.63 -4.47 -21.87
N GLY A 281 -24.81 -5.44 -21.44
CA GLY A 281 -24.07 -6.35 -22.30
C GLY A 281 -24.93 -7.14 -23.31
N SER A 282 -24.30 -7.48 -24.44
CA SER A 282 -24.94 -7.94 -25.68
C SER A 282 -25.75 -9.25 -25.54
N ARG A 283 -25.51 -10.05 -24.49
CA ARG A 283 -26.33 -11.24 -24.16
C ARG A 283 -27.81 -10.93 -23.90
N LYS A 284 -28.22 -9.66 -23.75
CA LYS A 284 -29.64 -9.22 -23.75
C LYS A 284 -30.31 -9.29 -25.14
N LYS A 285 -30.34 -10.47 -25.79
CA LYS A 285 -31.37 -10.93 -26.77
C LYS A 285 -31.01 -12.27 -27.44
N GLN A 286 -31.11 -13.36 -26.68
CA GLN A 286 -31.68 -14.60 -27.25
C GLN A 286 -32.86 -15.01 -26.37
N GLN A 287 -34.08 -14.70 -26.83
CA GLN A 287 -35.26 -15.35 -26.29
C GLN A 287 -35.21 -16.80 -26.75
N LEU A 288 -34.95 -17.72 -25.81
CA LEU A 288 -35.14 -19.14 -26.04
C LEU A 288 -36.64 -19.39 -26.17
N THR A 289 -37.14 -19.43 -27.40
CA THR A 289 -38.54 -19.71 -27.74
C THR A 289 -38.84 -21.20 -27.56
N TYR A 290 -38.81 -21.67 -26.32
CA TYR A 290 -39.38 -22.96 -25.91
C TYR A 290 -40.85 -22.78 -25.54
N PHE A 291 -41.68 -22.70 -26.57
CA PHE A 291 -43.11 -23.00 -26.50
C PHE A 291 -43.40 -24.08 -27.55
N LEU A 292 -43.72 -25.28 -27.06
CA LEU A 292 -44.28 -26.43 -27.78
C LEU A 292 -45.03 -27.28 -26.75
#